data_AF-A0A067BYN6-F1
#
_entry.id   AF-A0A067BYN6-F1
#
_cell.length_a   1.000
_cell.length_b   1.000
_cell.length_c   1.000
_cell.angle_alpha   90.00
_cell.angle_beta   90.00
_cell.angle_gamma   90.00
#
_symmetry.space_group_name_H-M   'P 1'
#
loop_
_entity.id
_entity.type
_entity.pdbx_description
1 polymer ?
#
loop_
_entity_poly.entity_id
_entity_poly.type
_entity_poly.pdbx_seq_one_letter_code
_entity_poly.pdbx_strand_id
1 'polypeptide(L)'
;MVALPTWIVEALAEYRAVHGDCDVPPDFETPASQAEGSQPLGKVVKSVRESRSVHDDDDVNVLDSLGFNWTIKKKDSEGRCLGRCTARDNQGRKANKFVPWETLVEALEVFHGMMHSLEGMTDFHVVPRACEKNIWPMAARDVVLASIIPWLRSQFYVLDDDICLRVHDLELHTDLPRWSVLMAHLNAYRRIHGHCRVPIDFIVSPGTAGWPAEALELPLGVLAFKVGLQLTSLSDSKRTDLASVRFEFNTIDTWRNVLDALLVHRQLHGTVSVRQGFFVPCDKGYPPSLWHRRLIFWVKRLFEARRLCLLTADTVSALEYIETGPAAGAFDALATMPGSPDTSASTDGLWHLVEWALWVYNYTHDDLDIPADYVVPDVPTTPTLLRGFRLGAAYAQLHQQSTMSPSRRQRFEMNFGITFTAPDTDL
;
A
#
# COMPACT_ATOMS: atom_id res chain seq x y z
N MET A 1 5.99 -18.31 22.18
CA MET A 1 6.43 -17.51 21.03
C MET A 1 7.46 -16.52 21.51
N VAL A 2 8.23 -15.93 20.60
CA VAL A 2 9.21 -14.87 20.91
C VAL A 2 8.68 -13.59 20.32
N ALA A 3 8.36 -12.63 21.20
CA ALA A 3 7.98 -11.29 20.78
C ALA A 3 9.20 -10.59 20.18
N LEU A 4 8.95 -9.81 19.13
CA LEU A 4 9.93 -8.91 18.57
C LEU A 4 10.20 -7.72 19.52
N PRO A 5 11.39 -7.10 19.45
CA PRO A 5 11.61 -5.82 20.13
C PRO A 5 10.58 -4.80 19.64
N THR A 6 10.01 -4.02 20.56
CA THR A 6 8.91 -3.09 20.25
C THR A 6 9.26 -1.98 19.27
N TRP A 7 10.55 -1.74 19.02
CA TRP A 7 11.06 -0.73 18.08
C TRP A 7 11.38 -1.27 16.69
N ILE A 8 11.42 -2.60 16.49
CA ILE A 8 11.94 -3.18 15.25
C ILE A 8 11.07 -2.84 14.04
N VAL A 9 9.75 -2.76 14.25
CA VAL A 9 8.78 -2.52 13.19
C VAL A 9 8.95 -1.10 12.67
N GLU A 10 9.02 -0.12 13.56
CA GLU A 10 9.24 1.29 13.23
C GLU A 10 10.61 1.47 12.55
N ALA A 11 11.67 0.85 13.09
CA ALA A 11 12.99 0.94 12.48
C ALA A 11 13.05 0.29 11.08
N LEU A 12 12.34 -0.82 10.86
CA LEU A 12 12.23 -1.45 9.52
C LEU A 12 11.38 -0.62 8.56
N ALA A 13 10.32 0.03 9.05
CA ALA A 13 9.49 0.93 8.28
C ALA A 13 10.30 2.13 7.77
N GLU A 14 11.08 2.76 8.65
CA GLU A 14 11.99 3.86 8.30
C GLU A 14 13.08 3.40 7.33
N TYR A 15 13.71 2.26 7.60
CA TYR A 15 14.71 1.67 6.70
C TYR A 15 14.13 1.46 5.30
N ARG A 16 12.96 0.83 5.21
CA ARG A 16 12.28 0.57 3.94
C ARG A 16 11.90 1.86 3.22
N ALA A 17 11.45 2.88 3.93
CA ALA A 17 11.10 4.16 3.31
C ALA A 17 12.30 4.80 2.59
N VAL A 18 13.51 4.58 3.09
CA VAL A 18 14.76 5.08 2.47
C VAL A 18 15.31 4.14 1.40
N HIS A 19 15.30 2.83 1.65
CA HIS A 19 16.00 1.84 0.82
C HIS A 19 15.09 1.10 -0.19
N GLY A 20 13.78 1.17 -0.01
CA GLY A 20 12.77 0.53 -0.88
C GLY A 20 12.45 -0.93 -0.53
N ASP A 21 13.21 -1.55 0.38
CA ASP A 21 13.01 -2.93 0.82
C ASP A 21 13.39 -3.14 2.30
N CYS A 22 13.20 -4.36 2.80
CA CYS A 22 13.57 -4.75 4.17
C CYS A 22 14.88 -5.56 4.23
N ASP A 23 15.72 -5.51 3.19
CA ASP A 23 16.98 -6.26 3.12
C ASP A 23 18.12 -5.53 3.82
N VAL A 24 17.95 -5.37 5.14
CA VAL A 24 18.89 -4.66 6.02
C VAL A 24 20.27 -5.36 6.08
N PRO A 25 21.38 -4.65 5.77
CA PRO A 25 22.74 -5.18 5.96
C PRO A 25 23.02 -5.57 7.41
N PRO A 26 23.77 -6.65 7.69
CA PRO A 26 24.01 -7.12 9.06
C PRO A 26 24.65 -6.10 10.01
N ASP A 27 25.45 -5.20 9.47
CA ASP A 27 26.18 -4.17 10.24
C ASP A 27 25.43 -2.82 10.26
N PHE A 28 24.23 -2.75 9.68
CA PHE A 28 23.42 -1.53 9.71
C PHE A 28 22.93 -1.26 11.13
N GLU A 29 23.13 -0.02 11.57
CA GLU A 29 22.58 0.52 12.81
C GLU A 29 21.61 1.66 12.49
N THR A 30 20.55 1.80 13.27
CA THR A 30 19.60 2.90 13.10
C THR A 30 20.29 4.23 13.38
N PRO A 31 19.96 5.31 12.66
CA PRO A 31 20.36 6.65 13.08
C PRO A 31 19.97 6.84 14.55
N ALA A 32 20.84 7.43 15.35
CA ALA A 32 20.53 7.69 16.76
C ALA A 32 19.32 8.64 16.83
N SER A 33 18.14 8.08 17.09
CA SER A 33 16.96 8.85 17.47
C SER A 33 17.26 9.55 18.79
N GLN A 34 16.73 10.77 18.98
CA GLN A 34 17.03 11.61 20.14
C GLN A 34 16.67 10.96 21.50
N ALA A 35 15.94 9.84 21.52
CA ALA A 35 15.47 9.18 22.75
C ALA A 35 16.17 7.85 23.09
N GLU A 36 16.63 7.08 22.10
CA GLU A 36 17.28 5.79 22.30
C GLU A 36 18.39 5.64 21.26
N GLY A 37 19.65 5.53 21.71
CA GLY A 37 20.82 5.54 20.84
C GLY A 37 20.81 4.47 19.73
N SER A 38 21.84 4.50 18.88
CA SER A 38 22.03 3.60 17.72
C SER A 38 21.65 2.14 18.05
N GLN A 39 20.60 1.63 17.40
CA GLN A 39 20.14 0.25 17.59
C GLN A 39 20.72 -0.64 16.47
N PRO A 40 21.13 -1.89 16.77
CA PRO A 40 21.76 -2.77 15.79
C PRO A 40 20.72 -3.49 14.91
N LEU A 41 19.93 -2.73 14.14
CA LEU A 41 18.81 -3.25 13.33
C LEU A 41 19.24 -4.41 12.42
N GLY A 42 20.40 -4.31 11.76
CA GLY A 42 20.92 -5.38 10.89
C GLY A 42 21.11 -6.72 11.61
N LYS A 43 21.65 -6.69 12.84
CA LYS A 43 21.86 -7.89 13.66
C LYS A 43 20.53 -8.49 14.12
N VAL A 44 19.57 -7.64 14.50
CA VAL A 44 18.24 -8.10 14.93
C VAL A 44 17.47 -8.70 13.76
N VAL A 45 17.42 -8.04 12.60
CA VAL A 45 16.78 -8.56 11.37
C VAL A 45 17.39 -9.89 10.94
N LYS A 46 18.71 -10.01 10.97
CA LYS A 46 19.39 -11.28 10.73
C LYS A 46 18.97 -12.34 11.75
N SER A 47 18.90 -11.99 13.03
CA SER A 47 18.45 -12.92 14.09
C SER A 47 17.00 -13.36 13.90
N VAL A 48 16.10 -12.47 13.46
CA VAL A 48 14.70 -12.80 13.16
C VAL A 48 14.62 -13.80 12.01
N ARG A 49 15.35 -13.56 10.91
CA ARG A 49 15.42 -14.47 9.76
C ARG A 49 15.98 -15.84 10.13
N GLU A 50 17.02 -15.88 10.95
CA GLU A 50 17.70 -17.12 11.36
C GLU A 50 17.06 -17.77 12.61
N SER A 51 16.00 -17.20 13.17
CA SER A 51 15.38 -17.65 14.41
C SER A 51 14.77 -19.04 14.29
N ARG A 52 15.19 -19.94 15.19
CA ARG A 52 14.55 -21.23 15.39
C ARG A 52 13.33 -21.16 16.31
N SER A 53 13.04 -20.02 16.93
CA SER A 53 11.89 -19.88 17.81
C SER A 53 10.73 -19.24 17.06
N VAL A 54 9.51 -19.76 17.23
CA VAL A 54 8.31 -19.22 16.58
C VAL A 54 8.02 -17.81 17.11
N HIS A 55 7.94 -16.84 16.19
CA HIS A 55 7.53 -15.46 16.47
C HIS A 55 6.03 -15.37 16.74
N ASP A 56 5.59 -14.27 17.34
CA ASP A 56 4.16 -14.03 17.49
C ASP A 56 3.48 -13.92 16.11
N ASP A 57 2.24 -14.40 15.99
CA ASP A 57 1.55 -14.36 14.70
C ASP A 57 1.24 -12.89 14.31
N ASP A 58 1.00 -11.99 15.28
CA ASP A 58 0.82 -10.55 15.04
C ASP A 58 2.12 -9.91 14.53
N ASP A 59 3.26 -10.27 15.13
CA ASP A 59 4.58 -9.82 14.70
C ASP A 59 4.87 -10.24 13.24
N VAL A 60 4.57 -11.50 12.89
CA VAL A 60 4.73 -12.02 11.52
C VAL A 60 3.84 -11.27 10.54
N ASN A 61 2.57 -11.05 10.89
CA ASN A 61 1.61 -10.35 10.04
C ASN A 61 2.01 -8.90 9.77
N VAL A 62 2.56 -8.21 10.77
CA VAL A 62 3.05 -6.83 10.64
C VAL A 62 4.29 -6.78 9.74
N LEU A 63 5.24 -7.71 9.91
CA LEU A 63 6.40 -7.82 9.03
C LEU A 63 6.00 -8.17 7.58
N ASP A 64 5.04 -9.06 7.38
CA ASP A 64 4.48 -9.36 6.06
C ASP A 64 3.85 -8.12 5.41
N SER A 65 3.17 -7.28 6.21
CA SER A 65 2.57 -6.03 5.74
C SER A 65 3.61 -4.99 5.30
N LEU A 66 4.84 -5.05 5.84
CA LEU A 66 6.00 -4.27 5.39
C LEU A 66 6.65 -4.84 4.12
N GLY A 67 6.25 -6.03 3.67
CA GLY A 67 6.95 -6.75 2.61
C GLY A 67 8.28 -7.36 3.09
N PHE A 68 8.37 -7.75 4.36
CA PHE A 68 9.57 -8.36 4.91
C PHE A 68 9.96 -9.63 4.15
N ASN A 69 11.20 -9.67 3.67
CA ASN A 69 11.74 -10.85 3.01
C ASN A 69 12.21 -11.86 4.06
N TRP A 70 11.48 -12.97 4.15
CA TRP A 70 11.77 -14.08 5.05
C TRP A 70 12.80 -15.07 4.49
N THR A 71 13.14 -14.97 3.21
CA THR A 71 14.09 -15.89 2.58
C THR A 71 15.53 -15.53 2.93
N ILE A 72 16.36 -16.57 3.13
CA ILE A 72 17.79 -16.41 3.39
C ILE A 72 18.54 -16.86 2.14
N LYS A 73 19.24 -15.94 1.47
CA LYS A 73 20.13 -16.25 0.35
C LYS A 73 21.48 -16.78 0.88
N LYS A 74 21.58 -18.09 1.14
CA LYS A 74 22.88 -18.77 1.39
C LYS A 74 23.27 -19.58 0.15
N LYS A 75 24.58 -19.60 -0.17
CA LYS A 75 25.17 -20.25 -1.36
C LYS A 75 24.72 -21.69 -1.63
N ASP A 76 24.29 -22.41 -0.59
CA ASP A 76 23.90 -23.83 -0.69
C ASP A 76 22.40 -24.07 -0.37
N SER A 77 21.58 -23.02 -0.24
CA SER A 77 20.17 -23.14 0.19
C SER A 77 19.35 -21.90 -0.14
N GLU A 78 19.03 -21.68 -1.41
CA GLU A 78 17.98 -20.72 -1.77
C GLU A 78 16.63 -21.19 -1.20
N GLY A 79 15.87 -20.29 -0.58
CA GLY A 79 14.45 -20.53 -0.27
C GLY A 79 14.12 -21.44 0.92
N ARG A 80 14.92 -21.44 2.00
CA ARG A 80 14.48 -22.07 3.26
C ARG A 80 13.32 -21.27 3.85
N CYS A 81 12.19 -21.94 4.06
CA CYS A 81 11.07 -21.38 4.80
C CYS A 81 10.81 -22.08 6.13
N LEU A 82 10.16 -21.29 6.98
CA LEU A 82 9.97 -21.49 8.41
C LEU A 82 8.77 -22.41 8.64
N GLY A 83 8.96 -23.73 8.53
CA GLY A 83 7.90 -24.68 8.92
C GLY A 83 7.87 -24.79 10.45
N ARG A 84 6.75 -24.47 11.10
CA ARG A 84 6.58 -24.77 12.54
C ARG A 84 6.76 -26.28 12.69
N CYS A 85 7.61 -26.72 13.63
CA CYS A 85 7.85 -28.13 13.86
C CYS A 85 7.41 -28.57 15.26
N THR A 86 7.20 -29.87 15.42
CA THR A 86 6.84 -30.47 16.73
C THR A 86 8.01 -30.49 17.71
N ALA A 87 9.25 -30.36 17.20
CA ALA A 87 10.41 -30.19 18.05
C ALA A 87 10.34 -28.88 18.83
N ARG A 88 10.84 -28.89 20.07
CA ARG A 88 10.93 -27.70 20.91
C ARG A 88 12.33 -27.09 20.81
N ASP A 89 12.43 -25.78 20.99
CA ASP A 89 13.72 -25.10 21.08
C ASP A 89 14.44 -25.46 22.39
N ASN A 90 15.66 -24.97 22.57
CA ASN A 90 16.47 -25.23 23.76
C ASN A 90 15.81 -24.75 25.07
N GLN A 91 14.77 -23.92 24.98
CA GLN A 91 13.99 -23.38 26.10
C GLN A 91 12.59 -24.04 26.20
N GLY A 92 12.32 -25.10 25.44
CA GLY A 92 11.05 -25.81 25.46
C GLY A 92 9.91 -25.13 24.69
N ARG A 93 10.18 -24.09 23.90
CA ARG A 93 9.16 -23.34 23.13
C ARG A 93 8.93 -23.96 21.76
N LYS A 94 7.84 -23.57 21.08
CA LYS A 94 7.57 -23.96 19.68
C LYS A 94 8.77 -23.54 18.81
N ALA A 95 9.25 -24.45 17.97
CA ALA A 95 10.40 -24.21 17.11
C ALA A 95 10.05 -24.21 15.62
N ASN A 96 10.95 -23.62 14.86
CA ASN A 96 10.94 -23.56 13.41
C ASN A 96 11.96 -24.54 12.85
N LYS A 97 11.61 -25.14 11.72
CA LYS A 97 12.51 -25.93 10.89
C LYS A 97 12.66 -25.24 9.55
N PHE A 98 13.91 -25.06 9.14
CA PHE A 98 14.23 -24.51 7.83
C PHE A 98 14.21 -25.62 6.79
N VAL A 99 13.23 -25.57 5.89
CA VAL A 99 13.02 -26.57 4.85
C VAL A 99 12.84 -25.84 3.50
N PRO A 100 13.42 -26.34 2.39
CA PRO A 100 13.19 -25.77 1.06
C PRO A 100 11.71 -25.81 0.67
N TRP A 101 11.26 -24.83 -0.12
CA TRP A 101 9.88 -24.77 -0.62
C TRP A 101 9.44 -26.01 -1.37
N GLU A 102 10.31 -26.53 -2.24
CA GLU A 102 10.07 -27.77 -3.01
C GLU A 102 9.62 -28.94 -2.14
N THR A 103 10.35 -29.16 -1.03
CA THR A 103 10.07 -30.23 -0.07
C THR A 103 8.79 -29.97 0.72
N LEU A 104 8.47 -28.71 1.02
CA LEU A 104 7.25 -28.35 1.73
C LEU A 104 6.01 -28.54 0.85
N VAL A 105 6.09 -28.17 -0.44
CA VAL A 105 5.01 -28.40 -1.40
C VAL A 105 4.84 -29.89 -1.70
N GLU A 106 5.93 -30.65 -1.83
CA GLU A 106 5.86 -32.11 -1.94
C GLU A 106 5.14 -32.74 -0.75
N ALA A 107 5.42 -32.28 0.47
CA ALA A 107 4.70 -32.77 1.66
C ALA A 107 3.20 -32.43 1.61
N LEU A 108 2.83 -31.23 1.12
CA LEU A 108 1.43 -30.85 0.95
C LEU A 108 0.73 -31.67 -0.14
N GLU A 109 1.41 -31.99 -1.25
CA GLU A 109 0.90 -32.87 -2.31
C GLU A 109 0.65 -34.29 -1.80
N VAL A 110 1.58 -34.84 -1.02
CA VAL A 110 1.41 -36.16 -0.39
C VAL A 110 0.18 -36.16 0.52
N PHE A 111 -0.01 -35.11 1.31
CA PHE A 111 -1.20 -34.97 2.16
C PHE A 111 -2.49 -34.81 1.33
N HIS A 112 -2.46 -33.97 0.29
CA HIS A 112 -3.58 -33.76 -0.62
C HIS A 112 -4.00 -35.07 -1.31
N GLY A 113 -3.04 -35.88 -1.76
CA GLY A 113 -3.31 -37.18 -2.36
C GLY A 113 -3.94 -38.19 -1.39
N MET A 114 -3.72 -38.04 -0.08
CA MET A 114 -4.34 -38.90 0.94
C MET A 114 -5.73 -38.44 1.36
N MET A 115 -5.90 -37.14 1.56
CA MET A 115 -7.11 -36.57 2.15
C MET A 115 -8.09 -36.03 1.11
N HIS A 116 -7.65 -35.89 -0.15
CA HIS A 116 -8.37 -35.27 -1.27
C HIS A 116 -8.87 -33.84 -1.00
N SER A 117 -8.38 -33.21 0.07
CA SER A 117 -8.64 -31.82 0.41
C SER A 117 -7.60 -31.33 1.43
N LEU A 118 -7.25 -30.06 1.33
CA LEU A 118 -6.39 -29.35 2.27
C LEU A 118 -7.17 -28.47 3.25
N GLU A 119 -8.50 -28.42 3.12
CA GLU A 119 -9.37 -27.67 4.01
C GLU A 119 -9.43 -28.32 5.40
N GLY A 120 -9.49 -27.49 6.45
CA GLY A 120 -9.58 -27.98 7.83
C GLY A 120 -8.27 -28.52 8.41
N MET A 121 -7.13 -28.29 7.75
CA MET A 121 -5.82 -28.56 8.33
C MET A 121 -5.62 -27.80 9.65
N THR A 122 -5.08 -28.50 10.63
CA THR A 122 -4.83 -28.01 12.00
C THR A 122 -3.40 -28.30 12.43
N ASP A 123 -2.98 -27.76 13.58
CA ASP A 123 -1.67 -28.00 14.20
C ASP A 123 -1.36 -29.48 14.48
N PHE A 124 -2.34 -30.38 14.40
CA PHE A 124 -2.16 -31.83 14.56
C PHE A 124 -1.69 -32.54 13.28
N HIS A 125 -1.81 -31.90 12.12
CA HIS A 125 -1.40 -32.46 10.85
C HIS A 125 0.10 -32.25 10.64
N VAL A 126 0.87 -33.25 11.04
CA VAL A 126 2.34 -33.22 11.06
C VAL A 126 2.90 -34.28 10.14
N VAL A 127 3.97 -33.94 9.41
CA VAL A 127 4.71 -34.91 8.61
C VAL A 127 5.33 -35.98 9.51
N PRO A 128 4.95 -37.27 9.37
CA PRO A 128 5.35 -38.32 10.29
C PRO A 128 6.86 -38.63 10.22
N ARG A 129 7.46 -38.94 11.37
CA ARG A 129 8.89 -39.34 11.47
C ARG A 129 9.19 -40.68 10.82
N ALA A 130 8.28 -41.64 11.02
CA ALA A 130 8.34 -42.98 10.48
C ALA A 130 7.09 -43.20 9.64
N CYS A 131 7.29 -43.53 8.37
CA CYS A 131 6.21 -43.93 7.47
C CYS A 131 6.66 -45.23 6.80
N GLU A 132 5.85 -46.28 6.91
CA GLU A 132 6.16 -47.61 6.39
C GLU A 132 6.48 -47.61 4.89
N LYS A 133 5.85 -46.69 4.14
CA LYS A 133 6.00 -46.56 2.69
C LYS A 133 7.00 -45.47 2.26
N ASN A 134 7.61 -44.76 3.21
CA ASN A 134 8.54 -43.62 2.97
C ASN A 134 8.09 -42.63 1.89
N ILE A 135 6.78 -42.37 1.80
CA ILE A 135 6.16 -41.45 0.83
C ILE A 135 6.30 -39.97 1.20
N TRP A 136 6.75 -39.67 2.43
CA TRP A 136 6.93 -38.30 2.90
C TRP A 136 8.39 -37.86 2.74
N PRO A 137 8.64 -36.62 2.31
CA PRO A 137 10.00 -36.14 2.14
C PRO A 137 10.73 -36.02 3.48
N MET A 138 11.93 -36.60 3.55
CA MET A 138 12.69 -36.72 4.79
C MET A 138 12.99 -35.37 5.45
N ALA A 139 13.27 -34.35 4.64
CA ALA A 139 13.55 -33.01 5.13
C ALA A 139 12.33 -32.32 5.76
N ALA A 140 11.10 -32.71 5.40
CA ALA A 140 9.87 -32.16 5.97
C ALA A 140 9.37 -32.87 7.23
N ARG A 141 10.01 -33.97 7.68
CA ARG A 141 9.62 -34.68 8.91
C ARG A 141 9.49 -33.73 10.10
N ASP A 142 8.46 -33.93 10.92
CA ASP A 142 8.08 -33.09 12.06
C ASP A 142 7.52 -31.70 11.74
N VAL A 143 7.39 -31.33 10.46
CA VAL A 143 6.76 -30.05 10.09
C VAL A 143 5.25 -30.15 10.23
N VAL A 144 4.65 -29.12 10.83
CA VAL A 144 3.21 -28.91 10.91
C VAL A 144 2.74 -28.35 9.56
N LEU A 145 1.97 -29.13 8.81
CA LEU A 145 1.57 -28.79 7.44
C LEU A 145 0.70 -27.53 7.38
N ALA A 146 -0.25 -27.40 8.32
CA ALA A 146 -1.14 -26.24 8.42
C ALA A 146 -0.36 -24.91 8.54
N SER A 147 0.82 -24.95 9.18
CA SER A 147 1.65 -23.77 9.36
C SER A 147 2.31 -23.29 8.08
N ILE A 148 2.36 -24.09 7.01
CA ILE A 148 3.02 -23.73 5.74
C ILE A 148 2.15 -22.80 4.91
N ILE A 149 0.82 -22.96 4.98
CA ILE A 149 -0.13 -22.29 4.07
C ILE A 149 -0.03 -20.76 4.14
N PRO A 150 -0.06 -20.11 5.33
CA PRO A 150 0.05 -18.65 5.40
C PRO A 150 1.35 -18.12 4.78
N TRP A 151 2.45 -18.87 4.90
CA TRP A 151 3.75 -18.49 4.35
C TRP A 151 3.78 -18.59 2.83
N LEU A 152 3.24 -19.69 2.27
CA LEU A 152 3.05 -19.82 0.82
C LEU A 152 2.18 -18.68 0.29
N ARG A 153 1.12 -18.33 1.04
CA ARG A 153 0.22 -17.22 0.68
C ARG A 153 0.98 -15.91 0.66
N SER A 154 1.78 -15.61 1.68
CA SER A 154 2.57 -14.37 1.78
C SER A 154 3.58 -14.25 0.62
N GLN A 155 4.34 -15.31 0.33
CA GLN A 155 5.47 -15.28 -0.61
C GLN A 155 5.12 -15.70 -2.05
N PHE A 156 3.86 -16.01 -2.33
CA PHE A 156 3.40 -16.61 -3.59
C PHE A 156 4.09 -16.09 -4.88
N TYR A 157 4.13 -14.77 -5.11
CA TYR A 157 4.71 -14.21 -6.34
C TYR A 157 6.25 -14.18 -6.37
N VAL A 158 6.90 -14.32 -5.21
CA VAL A 158 8.36 -14.41 -5.07
C VAL A 158 8.84 -15.83 -5.42
N LEU A 159 7.99 -16.85 -5.25
CA LEU A 159 8.32 -18.24 -5.57
C LEU A 159 8.56 -18.43 -7.07
N ASP A 160 9.27 -19.50 -7.39
CA ASP A 160 9.45 -19.95 -8.77
C ASP A 160 8.10 -20.36 -9.39
N ASP A 161 7.99 -20.20 -10.70
CA ASP A 161 6.72 -20.41 -11.41
C ASP A 161 6.25 -21.87 -11.33
N ASP A 162 7.19 -22.83 -11.33
CA ASP A 162 6.88 -24.26 -11.16
C ASP A 162 6.25 -24.54 -9.79
N ILE A 163 6.78 -23.92 -8.72
CA ILE A 163 6.23 -24.02 -7.38
C ILE A 163 4.84 -23.39 -7.33
N CYS A 164 4.66 -22.21 -7.95
CA CYS A 164 3.36 -21.53 -8.01
C CYS A 164 2.30 -22.39 -8.73
N LEU A 165 2.68 -23.10 -9.80
CA LEU A 165 1.79 -24.00 -10.53
C LEU A 165 1.33 -25.17 -9.66
N ARG A 166 2.27 -25.86 -9.00
CA ARG A 166 1.96 -26.96 -8.07
C ARG A 166 1.06 -26.50 -6.93
N VAL A 167 1.36 -25.34 -6.36
CA VAL A 167 0.56 -24.71 -5.30
C VAL A 167 -0.86 -24.36 -5.78
N HIS A 168 -1.03 -23.99 -7.04
CA HIS A 168 -2.36 -23.81 -7.65
C HIS A 168 -3.12 -25.13 -7.82
N ASP A 169 -2.44 -26.20 -8.21
CA ASP A 169 -3.05 -27.54 -8.37
C ASP A 169 -3.51 -28.13 -7.04
N LEU A 170 -2.98 -27.62 -5.91
CA LEU A 170 -3.43 -27.94 -4.56
C LEU A 170 -4.67 -27.14 -4.10
N GLU A 171 -5.20 -26.25 -4.95
CA GLU A 171 -6.38 -25.41 -4.66
C GLU A 171 -6.25 -24.51 -3.41
N LEU A 172 -5.03 -24.29 -2.90
CA LEU A 172 -4.76 -23.48 -1.70
C LEU A 172 -4.92 -21.96 -1.90
N HIS A 173 -4.94 -21.50 -3.16
CA HIS A 173 -4.81 -20.09 -3.54
C HIS A 173 -5.70 -19.70 -4.72
N THR A 174 -6.97 -20.07 -4.69
CA THR A 174 -7.94 -19.69 -5.73
C THR A 174 -8.08 -18.18 -5.91
N ASP A 175 -7.73 -17.40 -4.88
CA ASP A 175 -7.79 -15.94 -4.87
C ASP A 175 -6.52 -15.24 -5.41
N LEU A 176 -5.40 -15.96 -5.54
CA LEU A 176 -4.15 -15.42 -6.08
C LEU A 176 -3.96 -15.94 -7.51
N PRO A 177 -4.13 -15.13 -8.56
CA PRO A 177 -3.97 -15.60 -9.93
C PRO A 177 -2.51 -15.94 -10.26
N ARG A 178 -2.32 -16.80 -11.26
CA ARG A 178 -1.00 -17.05 -11.86
C ARG A 178 -0.38 -15.74 -12.34
N TRP A 179 0.96 -15.69 -12.36
CA TRP A 179 1.71 -14.50 -12.79
C TRP A 179 1.28 -13.99 -14.17
N SER A 180 1.11 -14.88 -15.14
CA SER A 180 0.66 -14.53 -16.49
C SER A 180 -0.72 -13.86 -16.51
N VAL A 181 -1.65 -14.34 -15.69
CA VAL A 181 -3.00 -13.77 -15.54
C VAL A 181 -2.91 -12.40 -14.88
N LEU A 182 -2.12 -12.24 -13.81
CA LEU A 182 -1.91 -10.94 -13.16
C LEU A 182 -1.34 -9.91 -14.16
N MET A 183 -0.32 -10.29 -14.93
CA MET A 183 0.28 -9.43 -15.95
C MET A 183 -0.69 -9.06 -17.06
N ALA A 184 -1.55 -9.97 -17.50
CA ALA A 184 -2.61 -9.68 -18.46
C ALA A 184 -3.58 -8.60 -17.93
N HIS A 185 -3.94 -8.67 -16.64
CA HIS A 185 -4.79 -7.68 -16.00
C HIS A 185 -4.10 -6.32 -15.81
N LEU A 186 -2.82 -6.30 -15.42
CA LEU A 186 -2.05 -5.04 -15.35
C LEU A 186 -1.90 -4.38 -16.72
N ASN A 187 -1.68 -5.18 -17.77
CA ASN A 187 -1.61 -4.67 -19.13
C ASN A 187 -2.98 -4.15 -19.63
N ALA A 188 -4.07 -4.84 -19.30
CA ALA A 188 -5.43 -4.36 -19.59
C ALA A 188 -5.72 -3.03 -18.87
N TYR A 189 -5.37 -2.93 -17.59
CA TYR A 189 -5.47 -1.70 -16.81
C TYR A 189 -4.72 -0.56 -17.51
N ARG A 190 -3.46 -0.79 -17.87
CA ARG A 190 -2.63 0.20 -18.59
C ARG A 190 -3.26 0.63 -19.91
N ARG A 191 -3.82 -0.29 -20.69
CA ARG A 191 -4.44 0.04 -21.99
C ARG A 191 -5.69 0.91 -21.82
N ILE A 192 -6.46 0.69 -20.76
CA ILE A 192 -7.71 1.42 -20.49
C ILE A 192 -7.42 2.79 -19.88
N HIS A 193 -6.48 2.86 -18.93
CA HIS A 193 -6.20 4.08 -18.15
C HIS A 193 -4.99 4.88 -18.67
N GLY A 194 -4.19 4.34 -19.59
CA GLY A 194 -2.97 4.98 -20.12
C GLY A 194 -1.74 4.88 -19.21
N HIS A 195 -1.91 4.48 -17.95
CA HIS A 195 -0.86 4.31 -16.94
C HIS A 195 -1.11 3.04 -16.13
N CYS A 196 -0.11 2.56 -15.38
CA CYS A 196 -0.22 1.38 -14.53
C CYS A 196 -0.08 1.73 -13.03
N ARG A 197 -0.85 2.74 -12.61
CA ARG A 197 -0.96 3.20 -11.21
C ARG A 197 -2.29 2.72 -10.66
N VAL A 198 -2.29 1.52 -10.10
CA VAL A 198 -3.54 0.85 -9.71
C VAL A 198 -4.00 1.34 -8.31
N PRO A 199 -5.23 1.86 -8.17
CA PRO A 199 -5.80 2.17 -6.86
C PRO A 199 -5.93 0.92 -5.99
N ILE A 200 -5.70 1.05 -4.69
CA ILE A 200 -5.69 -0.08 -3.73
C ILE A 200 -7.04 -0.80 -3.66
N ASP A 201 -8.13 -0.06 -3.91
CA ASP A 201 -9.51 -0.53 -3.89
C ASP A 201 -10.01 -1.06 -5.24
N PHE A 202 -9.17 -1.02 -6.29
CA PHE A 202 -9.56 -1.40 -7.63
C PHE A 202 -9.82 -2.91 -7.74
N ILE A 203 -11.03 -3.25 -8.21
CA ILE A 203 -11.51 -4.62 -8.42
C ILE A 203 -12.05 -4.72 -9.85
N VAL A 204 -11.64 -5.77 -10.56
CA VAL A 204 -12.05 -6.01 -11.94
C VAL A 204 -13.49 -6.53 -11.96
N SER A 205 -14.40 -5.80 -12.60
CA SER A 205 -15.81 -6.20 -12.69
C SER A 205 -16.07 -7.22 -13.81
N PRO A 206 -16.89 -8.26 -13.55
CA PRO A 206 -17.30 -9.24 -14.56
C PRO A 206 -17.85 -8.62 -15.85
N GLY A 207 -17.47 -9.16 -17.00
CA GLY A 207 -18.07 -8.78 -18.30
C GLY A 207 -17.66 -7.40 -18.83
N THR A 208 -16.69 -6.73 -18.22
CA THR A 208 -16.17 -5.46 -18.72
C THR A 208 -15.34 -5.70 -19.97
N ALA A 209 -15.71 -5.08 -21.09
CA ALA A 209 -14.98 -5.20 -22.35
C ALA A 209 -13.51 -4.78 -22.18
N GLY A 210 -12.57 -5.59 -22.68
CA GLY A 210 -11.13 -5.32 -22.63
C GLY A 210 -10.37 -6.00 -21.48
N TRP A 211 -11.07 -6.66 -20.54
CA TRP A 211 -10.44 -7.44 -19.47
C TRP A 211 -10.34 -8.93 -19.81
N PRO A 212 -9.30 -9.65 -19.35
CA PRO A 212 -9.21 -11.10 -19.49
C PRO A 212 -10.38 -11.82 -18.80
N ALA A 213 -10.89 -12.90 -19.41
CA ALA A 213 -12.06 -13.63 -18.89
C ALA A 213 -11.78 -14.42 -17.60
N GLU A 214 -10.51 -14.66 -17.29
CA GLU A 214 -10.04 -15.65 -16.32
C GLU A 214 -10.04 -15.17 -14.86
N ALA A 215 -10.44 -13.92 -14.58
CA ALA A 215 -10.47 -13.43 -13.19
C ALA A 215 -11.61 -12.43 -12.91
N LEU A 216 -12.83 -12.97 -12.80
CA LEU A 216 -14.00 -12.24 -12.33
C LEU A 216 -13.79 -11.80 -10.88
N GLU A 217 -14.06 -10.53 -10.57
CA GLU A 217 -13.91 -9.92 -9.24
C GLU A 217 -12.48 -9.90 -8.67
N LEU A 218 -11.47 -9.93 -9.54
CA LEU A 218 -10.08 -9.91 -9.12
C LEU A 218 -9.73 -8.59 -8.39
N PRO A 219 -9.24 -8.62 -7.13
CA PRO A 219 -8.81 -7.43 -6.38
C PRO A 219 -7.42 -6.97 -6.84
N LEU A 220 -7.34 -6.54 -8.09
CA LEU A 220 -6.10 -6.16 -8.77
C LEU A 220 -5.33 -5.08 -7.99
N GLY A 221 -6.00 -4.14 -7.33
CA GLY A 221 -5.36 -3.13 -6.48
C GLY A 221 -4.55 -3.72 -5.33
N VAL A 222 -5.14 -4.67 -4.60
CA VAL A 222 -4.49 -5.36 -3.48
C VAL A 222 -3.33 -6.23 -3.98
N LEU A 223 -3.50 -6.91 -5.11
CA LEU A 223 -2.47 -7.76 -5.71
C LEU A 223 -1.28 -6.93 -6.22
N ALA A 224 -1.56 -5.83 -6.92
CA ALA A 224 -0.56 -4.89 -7.40
C ALA A 224 0.25 -4.31 -6.22
N PHE A 225 -0.43 -3.91 -5.14
CA PHE A 225 0.24 -3.42 -3.93
C PHE A 225 1.14 -4.47 -3.29
N LYS A 226 0.65 -5.72 -3.18
CA LYS A 226 1.43 -6.84 -2.64
C LYS A 226 2.69 -7.14 -3.46
N VAL A 227 2.56 -7.22 -4.78
CA VAL A 227 3.71 -7.44 -5.69
C VAL A 227 4.70 -6.29 -5.59
N GLY A 228 4.21 -5.04 -5.49
CA GLY A 228 5.07 -3.88 -5.31
C GLY A 228 5.83 -3.85 -3.97
N LEU A 229 5.24 -4.36 -2.88
CA LEU A 229 5.95 -4.53 -1.60
C LEU A 229 7.14 -5.49 -1.73
N GLN A 230 7.05 -6.47 -2.63
CA GLN A 230 8.03 -7.54 -2.84
C GLN A 230 8.94 -7.31 -4.08
N LEU A 231 8.90 -6.13 -4.69
CA LEU A 231 9.53 -5.85 -6.00
C LEU A 231 11.02 -6.23 -6.09
N THR A 232 11.78 -6.01 -5.02
CA THR A 232 13.21 -6.33 -4.93
C THR A 232 13.47 -7.83 -4.72
N SER A 233 12.50 -8.55 -4.17
CA SER A 233 12.56 -10.01 -3.96
C SER A 233 12.16 -10.82 -5.18
N LEU A 234 11.44 -10.24 -6.15
CA LEU A 234 11.02 -10.93 -7.38
C LEU A 234 12.22 -11.40 -8.22
N SER A 235 11.97 -12.33 -9.16
CA SER A 235 12.96 -12.69 -10.18
C SER A 235 13.16 -11.58 -11.20
N ASP A 236 14.30 -11.59 -11.90
CA ASP A 236 14.59 -10.58 -12.95
C ASP A 236 13.59 -10.64 -14.11
N SER A 237 13.08 -11.83 -14.43
CA SER A 237 12.02 -12.00 -15.43
C SER A 237 10.75 -11.26 -15.00
N LYS A 238 10.28 -11.49 -13.77
CA LYS A 238 9.08 -10.85 -13.22
C LYS A 238 9.24 -9.32 -13.12
N ARG A 239 10.43 -8.84 -12.74
CA ARG A 239 10.74 -7.40 -12.77
C ARG A 239 10.68 -6.82 -14.19
N THR A 240 11.19 -7.54 -15.18
CA THR A 240 11.16 -7.14 -16.59
C THR A 240 9.73 -7.07 -17.11
N ASP A 241 8.87 -8.02 -16.74
CA ASP A 241 7.45 -8.03 -17.07
C ASP A 241 6.74 -6.79 -16.49
N LEU A 242 6.97 -6.47 -15.21
CA LEU A 242 6.42 -5.26 -14.58
C LEU A 242 6.92 -3.98 -15.24
N ALA A 243 8.21 -3.92 -15.61
CA ALA A 243 8.76 -2.80 -16.35
C ALA A 243 8.11 -2.64 -17.73
N SER A 244 7.81 -3.75 -18.41
CA SER A 244 7.17 -3.73 -19.73
C SER A 244 5.79 -3.08 -19.72
N VAL A 245 5.04 -3.25 -18.62
CA VAL A 245 3.73 -2.60 -18.39
C VAL A 245 3.82 -1.23 -17.75
N ARG A 246 5.04 -0.71 -17.51
CA ARG A 246 5.29 0.56 -16.80
C ARG A 246 4.59 0.60 -15.44
N PHE A 247 4.69 -0.50 -14.68
CA PHE A 247 4.12 -0.58 -13.35
C PHE A 247 4.76 0.45 -12.42
N GLU A 248 3.93 1.31 -11.82
CA GLU A 248 4.36 2.33 -10.86
C GLU A 248 3.81 1.98 -9.48
N PHE A 249 4.70 1.56 -8.58
CA PHE A 249 4.33 1.18 -7.24
C PHE A 249 4.05 2.40 -6.36
N ASN A 250 2.94 2.35 -5.62
CA ASN A 250 2.65 3.22 -4.49
C ASN A 250 2.76 4.72 -4.82
N THR A 251 1.85 5.21 -5.65
CA THR A 251 1.71 6.64 -5.98
C THR A 251 0.53 7.23 -5.19
N ILE A 252 0.29 8.54 -5.29
CA ILE A 252 -0.93 9.13 -4.72
C ILE A 252 -2.21 8.49 -5.30
N ASP A 253 -2.18 8.04 -6.56
CA ASP A 253 -3.29 7.32 -7.20
C ASP A 253 -3.65 6.02 -6.47
N THR A 254 -2.68 5.37 -5.81
CA THR A 254 -2.90 4.14 -5.04
C THR A 254 -3.93 4.34 -3.92
N TRP A 255 -3.95 5.51 -3.28
CA TRP A 255 -4.83 5.78 -2.13
C TRP A 255 -5.93 6.81 -2.43
N ARG A 256 -5.97 7.37 -3.64
CA ARG A 256 -6.85 8.49 -4.02
C ARG A 256 -8.32 8.27 -3.63
N ASN A 257 -8.92 7.15 -4.04
CA ASN A 257 -10.34 6.90 -3.75
C ASN A 257 -10.61 6.80 -2.24
N VAL A 258 -9.67 6.27 -1.47
CA VAL A 258 -9.81 6.15 0.00
C VAL A 258 -9.74 7.53 0.65
N LEU A 259 -8.81 8.38 0.19
CA LEU A 259 -8.69 9.78 0.63
C LEU A 259 -9.95 10.58 0.28
N ASP A 260 -10.42 10.49 -0.97
CA ASP A 260 -11.63 11.16 -1.43
C ASP A 260 -12.85 10.72 -0.62
N ALA A 261 -12.97 9.43 -0.32
CA ALA A 261 -14.04 8.90 0.53
C ALA A 261 -13.95 9.39 1.97
N LEU A 262 -12.75 9.47 2.56
CA LEU A 262 -12.55 9.99 3.92
C LEU A 262 -12.92 11.48 4.01
N LEU A 263 -12.58 12.24 2.98
CA LEU A 263 -12.97 13.64 2.90
C LEU A 263 -14.49 13.80 2.85
N VAL A 264 -15.17 13.08 1.95
CA VAL A 264 -16.64 13.10 1.86
C VAL A 264 -17.26 12.67 3.20
N HIS A 265 -16.68 11.64 3.84
CA HIS A 265 -17.13 11.20 5.16
C HIS A 265 -17.00 12.31 6.20
N ARG A 266 -15.87 13.02 6.23
CA ARG A 266 -15.65 14.16 7.13
C ARG A 266 -16.62 15.30 6.87
N GLN A 267 -16.90 15.61 5.61
CA GLN A 267 -17.86 16.67 5.24
C GLN A 267 -19.28 16.33 5.72
N LEU A 268 -19.70 15.07 5.60
CA LEU A 268 -21.06 14.63 5.96
C LEU A 268 -21.25 14.37 7.46
N HIS A 269 -20.22 13.91 8.16
CA HIS A 269 -20.31 13.46 9.55
C HIS A 269 -19.49 14.31 10.54
N GLY A 270 -18.73 15.29 10.05
CA GLY A 270 -17.85 16.13 10.87
C GLY A 270 -16.62 15.42 11.42
N THR A 271 -16.40 14.15 11.08
CA THR A 271 -15.29 13.34 11.61
C THR A 271 -14.68 12.44 10.54
N VAL A 272 -13.39 12.16 10.66
CA VAL A 272 -12.67 11.15 9.86
C VAL A 272 -12.86 9.72 10.41
N SER A 273 -13.42 9.59 11.62
CA SER A 273 -13.62 8.30 12.30
C SER A 273 -14.80 7.54 11.72
N VAL A 274 -14.50 6.52 10.92
CA VAL A 274 -15.51 5.67 10.29
C VAL A 274 -15.94 4.53 11.23
N ARG A 275 -17.25 4.37 11.45
CA ARG A 275 -17.79 3.26 12.25
C ARG A 275 -17.63 1.90 11.54
N GLN A 276 -17.47 0.82 12.30
CA GLN A 276 -17.22 -0.52 11.75
C GLN A 276 -18.32 -1.03 10.78
N GLY A 277 -19.58 -0.67 11.04
CA GLY A 277 -20.73 -1.05 10.21
C GLY A 277 -21.07 -0.06 9.09
N PHE A 278 -20.27 0.98 8.86
CA PHE A 278 -20.57 2.00 7.85
C PHE A 278 -20.30 1.46 6.44
N PHE A 279 -21.34 1.48 5.59
CA PHE A 279 -21.26 1.20 4.17
C PHE A 279 -21.37 2.49 3.38
N VAL A 280 -20.57 2.61 2.33
CA VAL A 280 -20.53 3.80 1.49
C VAL A 280 -21.85 3.92 0.69
N PRO A 281 -22.59 5.02 0.82
CA PRO A 281 -23.79 5.27 0.01
C PRO A 281 -23.43 5.71 -1.41
N CYS A 282 -24.30 5.37 -2.38
CA CYS A 282 -24.10 5.72 -3.79
C CYS A 282 -24.57 7.13 -4.17
N ASP A 283 -25.31 7.83 -3.30
CA ASP A 283 -25.97 9.11 -3.59
C ASP A 283 -25.32 10.34 -2.91
N LYS A 284 -24.15 10.17 -2.28
CA LYS A 284 -23.51 11.24 -1.47
C LYS A 284 -22.13 11.66 -1.96
N GLY A 285 -21.83 11.49 -3.25
CA GLY A 285 -20.58 11.95 -3.84
C GLY A 285 -19.33 11.13 -3.48
N TYR A 286 -19.49 9.99 -2.80
CA TYR A 286 -18.39 9.05 -2.58
C TYR A 286 -17.91 8.44 -3.90
N PRO A 287 -16.62 8.03 -3.98
CA PRO A 287 -16.08 7.36 -5.17
C PRO A 287 -16.88 6.10 -5.54
N PRO A 288 -17.26 5.93 -6.82
CA PRO A 288 -18.06 4.79 -7.28
C PRO A 288 -17.44 3.43 -6.97
N SER A 289 -16.11 3.33 -6.97
CA SER A 289 -15.38 2.09 -6.65
C SER A 289 -15.66 1.57 -5.24
N LEU A 290 -16.03 2.47 -4.32
CA LEU A 290 -16.24 2.17 -2.91
C LEU A 290 -17.72 2.01 -2.54
N TRP A 291 -18.67 2.27 -3.44
CA TRP A 291 -20.11 2.15 -3.16
C TRP A 291 -20.48 0.76 -2.63
N HIS A 292 -21.37 0.75 -1.63
CA HIS A 292 -21.82 -0.46 -0.92
C HIS A 292 -20.70 -1.29 -0.28
N ARG A 293 -19.47 -0.75 -0.19
CA ARG A 293 -18.36 -1.37 0.54
C ARG A 293 -18.19 -0.76 1.91
N ARG A 294 -17.49 -1.49 2.79
CA ARG A 294 -17.14 -1.01 4.13
C ARG A 294 -15.94 -0.08 4.06
N LEU A 295 -16.16 1.23 4.19
CA LEU A 295 -15.08 2.22 4.11
C LEU A 295 -13.99 1.98 5.17
N ILE A 296 -14.38 1.56 6.38
CA ILE A 296 -13.46 1.28 7.49
C ILE A 296 -12.37 0.25 7.14
N PHE A 297 -12.65 -0.68 6.22
CA PHE A 297 -11.66 -1.68 5.79
C PHE A 297 -10.47 -1.00 5.12
N TRP A 298 -10.73 -0.10 4.17
CA TRP A 298 -9.70 0.64 3.45
C TRP A 298 -9.02 1.69 4.31
N VAL A 299 -9.78 2.34 5.19
CA VAL A 299 -9.26 3.32 6.15
C VAL A 299 -8.27 2.67 7.12
N LYS A 300 -8.58 1.49 7.66
CA LYS A 300 -7.63 0.73 8.49
C LYS A 300 -6.34 0.41 7.73
N ARG A 301 -6.45 0.01 6.46
CA ARG A 301 -5.27 -0.24 5.61
C ARG A 301 -4.46 1.02 5.36
N LEU A 302 -5.10 2.16 5.12
CA LEU A 302 -4.43 3.45 4.93
C LEU A 302 -3.65 3.86 6.18
N PHE A 303 -4.28 3.76 7.36
CA PHE A 303 -3.61 4.09 8.63
C PHE A 303 -2.51 3.11 9.00
N GLU A 304 -2.65 1.82 8.71
CA GLU A 304 -1.57 0.86 8.89
C GLU A 304 -0.42 1.15 7.93
N ALA A 305 -0.71 1.46 6.66
CA ALA A 305 0.31 1.90 5.71
C ALA A 305 1.00 3.20 6.17
N ARG A 306 0.28 4.14 6.81
CA ARG A 306 0.90 5.32 7.43
C ARG A 306 1.84 4.94 8.57
N ARG A 307 1.39 4.07 9.48
CA ARG A 307 2.19 3.57 10.62
C ARG A 307 3.48 2.90 10.15
N LEU A 308 3.39 2.17 9.04
CA LEU A 308 4.49 1.43 8.43
C LEU A 308 5.33 2.25 7.44
N CYS A 309 5.17 3.57 7.39
CA CYS A 309 5.88 4.47 6.47
C CYS A 309 5.76 4.05 4.98
N LEU A 310 4.65 3.40 4.62
CA LEU A 310 4.36 2.92 3.27
C LEU A 310 3.59 3.94 2.43
N LEU A 311 3.27 5.13 2.95
CA LEU A 311 2.60 6.18 2.19
C LEU A 311 3.61 7.13 1.54
N THR A 312 3.29 7.62 0.35
CA THR A 312 4.07 8.70 -0.27
C THR A 312 3.89 10.02 0.48
N ALA A 313 4.85 10.93 0.36
CA ALA A 313 4.76 12.27 0.95
C ALA A 313 3.45 12.98 0.57
N ASP A 314 3.06 12.92 -0.71
CA ASP A 314 1.82 13.52 -1.19
C ASP A 314 0.57 12.91 -0.54
N THR A 315 0.57 11.59 -0.31
CA THR A 315 -0.54 10.88 0.35
C THR A 315 -0.62 11.24 1.83
N VAL A 316 0.53 11.38 2.51
CA VAL A 316 0.60 11.80 3.90
C VAL A 316 0.05 13.23 4.04
N SER A 317 0.52 14.16 3.21
CA SER A 317 0.04 15.55 3.24
C SER A 317 -1.46 15.66 2.95
N ALA A 318 -1.98 14.87 2.00
CA ALA A 318 -3.41 14.82 1.73
C ALA A 318 -4.22 14.28 2.93
N LEU A 319 -3.73 13.25 3.61
CA LEU A 319 -4.37 12.70 4.79
C LEU A 319 -4.34 13.66 5.98
N GLU A 320 -3.20 14.32 6.24
CA GLU A 320 -3.07 15.34 7.29
C GLU A 320 -4.03 16.50 7.06
N TYR A 321 -4.19 16.93 5.81
CA TYR A 321 -5.20 17.91 5.44
C TYR A 321 -6.63 17.43 5.74
N ILE A 322 -6.95 16.17 5.44
CA ILE A 322 -8.26 15.59 5.75
C ILE A 322 -8.46 15.48 7.28
N GLU A 323 -7.43 15.23 8.08
CA GLU A 323 -7.56 15.17 9.53
C GLU A 323 -7.66 16.55 10.20
N THR A 324 -6.84 17.51 9.75
CA THR A 324 -6.60 18.78 10.46
C THR A 324 -7.16 20.01 9.76
N GLY A 325 -7.48 19.91 8.47
CA GLY A 325 -7.97 21.04 7.66
C GLY A 325 -9.25 21.65 8.23
N PRO A 326 -9.59 22.91 7.91
CA PRO A 326 -10.76 23.56 8.47
C PRO A 326 -12.05 22.82 8.07
N ALA A 327 -13.02 22.76 8.99
CA ALA A 327 -14.28 22.04 8.76
C ALA A 327 -15.03 22.62 7.55
N ALA A 328 -15.73 21.75 6.80
CA ALA A 328 -16.61 22.15 5.71
C ALA A 328 -17.62 23.18 6.24
N GLY A 329 -17.48 24.42 5.77
CA GLY A 329 -18.13 25.62 6.32
C GLY A 329 -17.18 26.81 6.50
N ALA A 330 -15.87 26.58 6.67
CA ALA A 330 -14.87 27.64 6.64
C ALA A 330 -14.60 28.21 5.23
N PHE A 331 -15.08 27.52 4.19
CA PHE A 331 -14.93 27.96 2.80
C PHE A 331 -15.82 29.17 2.45
N ASP A 332 -16.87 29.45 3.21
CA ASP A 332 -17.61 30.74 3.10
C ASP A 332 -16.79 31.92 3.64
N ALA A 333 -15.79 31.68 4.50
CA ALA A 333 -14.88 32.73 4.98
C ALA A 333 -13.85 33.18 3.92
N LEU A 334 -13.69 32.44 2.80
CA LEU A 334 -12.80 32.80 1.69
C LEU A 334 -13.28 34.01 0.88
N ALA A 335 -14.53 34.46 1.06
CA ALA A 335 -14.97 35.74 0.51
C ALA A 335 -14.31 36.95 1.20
N THR A 336 -13.60 36.71 2.32
CA THR A 336 -12.94 37.76 3.11
C THR A 336 -11.52 37.31 3.45
N MET A 337 -10.61 37.30 2.47
CA MET A 337 -9.18 37.15 2.74
C MET A 337 -8.73 38.32 3.64
N PRO A 338 -8.25 38.10 4.88
CA PRO A 338 -7.81 39.20 5.72
C PRO A 338 -6.46 39.71 5.22
N GLY A 339 -6.37 41.01 4.95
CA GLY A 339 -5.12 41.72 4.67
C GLY A 339 -4.22 41.90 5.89
N SER A 340 -4.16 40.93 6.81
CA SER A 340 -3.37 41.03 8.04
C SER A 340 -2.55 39.75 8.31
N PRO A 341 -1.29 39.90 8.74
CA PRO A 341 -0.37 38.77 8.88
C PRO A 341 -0.51 38.16 10.27
N ASP A 342 -1.38 37.17 10.46
CA ASP A 342 -1.35 36.33 11.67
C ASP A 342 -2.07 34.99 11.45
N THR A 343 -1.51 34.12 10.60
CA THR A 343 -1.64 32.64 10.69
C THR A 343 -0.90 31.96 9.51
N SER A 344 0.36 31.60 9.71
CA SER A 344 1.21 31.00 8.65
C SER A 344 0.93 29.52 8.36
N ALA A 345 0.27 28.78 9.26
CA ALA A 345 -0.02 27.35 9.05
C ALA A 345 -1.36 27.07 8.36
N SER A 346 -2.33 27.99 8.48
CA SER A 346 -3.68 27.87 7.89
C SER A 346 -3.71 28.20 6.40
N THR A 347 -2.76 29.01 5.94
CA THR A 347 -2.72 29.58 4.58
C THR A 347 -2.08 28.65 3.56
N ASP A 348 -1.17 27.75 3.96
CA ASP A 348 -0.45 26.85 3.04
C ASP A 348 -1.37 25.82 2.36
N GLY A 349 -2.34 25.25 3.09
CA GLY A 349 -3.33 24.35 2.51
C GLY A 349 -4.24 25.04 1.49
N LEU A 350 -4.51 26.33 1.66
CA LEU A 350 -5.30 27.13 0.72
C LEU A 350 -4.56 27.32 -0.60
N TRP A 351 -3.25 27.59 -0.53
CA TRP A 351 -2.42 27.72 -1.73
C TRP A 351 -2.37 26.43 -2.55
N HIS A 352 -2.31 25.28 -1.89
CA HIS A 352 -2.35 23.98 -2.58
C HIS A 352 -3.69 23.73 -3.29
N LEU A 353 -4.81 24.15 -2.72
CA LEU A 353 -6.12 24.03 -3.39
C LEU A 353 -6.21 24.96 -4.60
N VAL A 354 -5.66 26.18 -4.51
CA VAL A 354 -5.58 27.09 -5.66
C VAL A 354 -4.71 26.46 -6.76
N GLU A 355 -3.52 25.96 -6.44
CA GLU A 355 -2.66 25.26 -7.41
C GLU A 355 -3.38 24.07 -8.07
N TRP A 356 -4.05 23.23 -7.28
CA TRP A 356 -4.75 22.06 -7.81
C TRP A 356 -5.95 22.46 -8.68
N ALA A 357 -6.71 23.46 -8.27
CA ALA A 357 -7.82 24.00 -9.04
C ALA A 357 -7.37 24.58 -10.38
N LEU A 358 -6.26 25.33 -10.41
CA LEU A 358 -5.66 25.85 -11.64
C LEU A 358 -5.20 24.72 -12.57
N TRP A 359 -4.59 23.68 -12.02
CA TRP A 359 -4.15 22.52 -12.80
C TRP A 359 -5.34 21.80 -13.45
N VAL A 360 -6.42 21.60 -12.69
CA VAL A 360 -7.66 21.00 -13.20
C VAL A 360 -8.33 21.88 -14.25
N TYR A 361 -8.37 23.19 -14.04
CA TYR A 361 -8.93 24.14 -15.01
C TYR A 361 -8.15 24.11 -16.34
N ASN A 362 -6.82 24.28 -16.27
CA ASN A 362 -5.95 24.27 -17.43
C ASN A 362 -6.03 22.94 -18.20
N TYR A 363 -6.09 21.82 -17.48
CA TYR A 363 -6.26 20.50 -18.10
C TYR A 363 -7.61 20.33 -18.81
N THR A 364 -8.67 20.98 -18.32
CA THR A 364 -10.03 20.82 -18.85
C THR A 364 -10.37 21.81 -19.98
N HIS A 365 -9.81 23.02 -19.93
CA HIS A 365 -10.12 24.10 -20.86
C HIS A 365 -8.98 24.39 -21.85
N ASP A 366 -7.78 23.84 -21.62
CA ASP A 366 -6.55 24.12 -22.39
C ASP A 366 -6.20 25.63 -22.45
N ASP A 367 -6.66 26.38 -21.44
CA ASP A 367 -6.35 27.78 -21.22
C ASP A 367 -6.36 28.11 -19.71
N LEU A 368 -5.84 29.29 -19.37
CA LEU A 368 -5.84 29.86 -18.02
C LEU A 368 -6.65 31.16 -17.94
N ASP A 369 -7.60 31.37 -18.87
CA ASP A 369 -8.48 32.53 -18.86
C ASP A 369 -9.72 32.21 -17.99
N ILE A 370 -9.53 32.29 -16.68
CA ILE A 370 -10.54 31.87 -15.69
C ILE A 370 -11.52 33.02 -15.45
N PRO A 371 -12.83 32.85 -15.74
CA PRO A 371 -13.84 33.86 -15.43
C PRO A 371 -13.89 34.19 -13.93
N ALA A 372 -14.10 35.45 -13.56
CA ALA A 372 -14.10 35.88 -12.14
C ALA A 372 -15.19 35.22 -11.28
N ASP A 373 -16.30 34.81 -11.90
CA ASP A 373 -17.41 34.08 -11.30
C ASP A 373 -17.29 32.55 -11.43
N TYR A 374 -16.20 32.05 -12.01
CA TYR A 374 -16.00 30.64 -12.25
C TYR A 374 -15.95 29.85 -10.94
N VAL A 375 -16.87 28.90 -10.85
CA VAL A 375 -16.96 27.92 -9.78
C VAL A 375 -16.66 26.56 -10.37
N VAL A 376 -15.71 25.86 -9.76
CA VAL A 376 -15.33 24.52 -10.18
C VAL A 376 -16.58 23.61 -10.13
N PRO A 377 -16.98 23.03 -11.27
CA PRO A 377 -18.27 22.36 -11.38
C PRO A 377 -18.37 21.13 -10.47
N ASP A 378 -19.54 20.96 -9.86
CA ASP A 378 -19.89 19.77 -9.10
C ASP A 378 -20.30 18.63 -10.05
N VAL A 379 -19.32 18.14 -10.82
CA VAL A 379 -19.49 17.01 -11.73
C VAL A 379 -18.57 15.85 -11.33
N PRO A 380 -18.90 14.60 -11.70
CA PRO A 380 -18.12 13.43 -11.30
C PRO A 380 -16.66 13.44 -11.76
N THR A 381 -16.34 14.19 -12.82
CA THR A 381 -14.98 14.33 -13.37
C THR A 381 -14.10 15.27 -12.56
N THR A 382 -14.66 16.07 -11.64
CA THR A 382 -13.90 17.03 -10.85
C THR A 382 -13.53 16.45 -9.48
N PRO A 383 -12.29 16.65 -8.99
CA PRO A 383 -11.90 16.25 -7.65
C PRO A 383 -12.82 16.85 -6.59
N THR A 384 -13.28 16.04 -5.65
CA THR A 384 -14.32 16.42 -4.68
C THR A 384 -13.92 17.60 -3.79
N LEU A 385 -12.62 17.79 -3.53
CA LEU A 385 -12.06 18.95 -2.83
C LEU A 385 -12.29 20.28 -3.55
N LEU A 386 -12.38 20.22 -4.87
CA LEU A 386 -12.48 21.41 -5.69
C LEU A 386 -13.93 21.72 -6.05
N ARG A 387 -14.88 20.80 -5.87
CA ARG A 387 -16.28 21.04 -6.28
C ARG A 387 -16.88 22.18 -5.47
N GLY A 388 -17.44 23.17 -6.18
CA GLY A 388 -17.95 24.40 -5.56
C GLY A 388 -16.87 25.41 -5.16
N PHE A 389 -15.58 25.12 -5.41
CA PHE A 389 -14.50 26.06 -5.17
C PHE A 389 -14.62 27.24 -6.16
N ARG A 390 -14.70 28.47 -5.63
CA ARG A 390 -14.77 29.71 -6.42
C ARG A 390 -13.38 30.09 -6.96
N LEU A 391 -12.85 29.26 -7.85
CA LEU A 391 -11.54 29.44 -8.44
C LEU A 391 -11.39 30.81 -9.12
N GLY A 392 -12.44 31.31 -9.78
CA GLY A 392 -12.43 32.63 -10.42
C GLY A 392 -12.13 33.77 -9.46
N ALA A 393 -12.80 33.79 -8.31
CA ALA A 393 -12.59 34.80 -7.28
C ALA A 393 -11.20 34.68 -6.63
N ALA A 394 -10.75 33.45 -6.38
CA ALA A 394 -9.41 33.19 -5.83
C ALA A 394 -8.30 33.61 -6.81
N TYR A 395 -8.48 33.34 -8.10
CA TYR A 395 -7.54 33.70 -9.17
C TYR A 395 -7.46 35.22 -9.37
N ALA A 396 -8.59 35.93 -9.37
CA ALA A 396 -8.61 37.38 -9.47
C ALA A 396 -7.86 38.08 -8.31
N GLN A 397 -7.96 37.53 -7.10
CA GLN A 397 -7.24 38.05 -5.94
C GLN A 397 -5.76 37.65 -5.91
N LEU A 398 -5.37 36.59 -6.63
CA LEU A 398 -4.01 36.05 -6.65
C LEU A 398 -2.97 37.09 -7.09
N HIS A 399 -3.30 37.88 -8.12
CA HIS A 399 -2.42 38.92 -8.66
C HIS A 399 -2.11 40.04 -7.67
N GLN A 400 -3.01 40.29 -6.71
CA GLN A 400 -2.93 41.40 -5.75
C GLN A 400 -2.26 41.01 -4.41
N GLN A 401 -1.79 39.75 -4.28
CA GLN A 401 -1.23 39.25 -3.03
C GLN A 401 0.21 39.71 -2.83
N SER A 402 0.43 40.57 -1.83
CA SER A 402 1.77 41.04 -1.41
C SER A 402 2.45 40.14 -0.36
N THR A 403 1.71 39.24 0.27
CA THR A 403 2.15 38.40 1.41
C THR A 403 2.64 37.00 1.02
N MET A 404 2.64 36.67 -0.27
CA MET A 404 3.03 35.34 -0.76
C MET A 404 4.56 35.14 -0.70
N SER A 405 5.01 33.96 -0.27
CA SER A 405 6.44 33.64 -0.20
C SER A 405 7.10 33.65 -1.60
N PRO A 406 8.37 34.07 -1.72
CA PRO A 406 9.06 34.14 -3.01
C PRO A 406 9.10 32.81 -3.78
N SER A 407 9.35 31.70 -3.07
CA SER A 407 9.38 30.36 -3.67
C SER A 407 8.03 29.93 -4.25
N ARG A 408 6.93 30.39 -3.67
CA ARG A 408 5.58 30.09 -4.12
C ARG A 408 5.16 30.96 -5.30
N ARG A 409 5.51 32.25 -5.29
CA ARG A 409 5.36 33.12 -6.48
C ARG A 409 6.07 32.53 -7.69
N GLN A 410 7.32 32.12 -7.52
CA GLN A 410 8.11 31.51 -8.59
C GLN A 410 7.43 30.23 -9.14
N ARG A 411 6.78 29.44 -8.27
CA ARG A 411 6.05 28.23 -8.67
C ARG A 411 4.79 28.56 -9.49
N PHE A 412 4.04 29.60 -9.13
CA PHE A 412 2.89 30.06 -9.91
C PHE A 412 3.30 30.68 -11.25
N GLU A 413 4.37 31.49 -11.27
CA GLU A 413 4.94 32.08 -12.48
C GLU A 413 5.43 30.98 -13.45
N MET A 414 6.15 29.98 -12.95
CA MET A 414 6.75 28.94 -13.79
C MET A 414 5.73 27.91 -14.30
N ASN A 415 4.74 27.53 -13.47
CA ASN A 415 3.80 26.47 -13.83
C ASN A 415 2.55 26.97 -14.53
N PHE A 416 2.17 28.24 -14.33
CA PHE A 416 0.91 28.79 -14.83
C PHE A 416 1.09 30.15 -15.55
N GLY A 417 2.30 30.69 -15.68
CA GLY A 417 2.54 31.95 -16.39
C GLY A 417 1.92 33.19 -15.73
N ILE A 418 1.61 33.11 -14.43
CA ILE A 418 0.89 34.16 -13.69
C ILE A 418 1.86 35.28 -13.31
N THR A 419 1.59 36.52 -13.73
CA THR A 419 2.39 37.69 -13.35
C THR A 419 1.80 38.37 -12.11
N PHE A 420 2.60 38.51 -11.05
CA PHE A 420 2.20 39.25 -9.84
C PHE A 420 2.55 40.74 -9.98
N THR A 421 1.68 41.63 -9.51
CA THR A 421 2.01 43.07 -9.45
C THR A 421 3.15 43.28 -8.44
N ALA A 422 4.22 43.96 -8.87
CA ALA A 422 5.30 44.33 -7.95
C ALA A 422 4.73 45.18 -6.80
N PRO A 423 5.20 44.98 -5.55
CA PRO A 423 4.84 45.91 -4.49
C PRO A 423 5.34 47.31 -4.87
N ASP A 424 4.45 48.30 -4.85
CA ASP A 424 4.81 49.71 -5.04
C ASP A 424 5.98 50.02 -4.11
N THR A 425 7.14 50.21 -4.71
CA THR A 425 8.36 50.65 -4.03
C THR A 425 8.39 52.16 -4.14
N ASP A 426 7.42 52.82 -3.51
CA ASP A 426 7.42 54.26 -3.34
C ASP A 426 7.15 54.62 -1.86
N LEU A 427 8.23 55.14 -1.26
CA LEU A 427 8.39 55.94 -0.03
C LEU A 427 8.43 55.23 1.34
#